data_AF-A0A560HM16-F1
#
_entry.id   AF-A0A560HM16-F1
#
_cell.length_a   1.000
_cell.length_b   1.000
_cell.length_c   1.000
_cell.angle_alpha   90.00
_cell.angle_beta   90.00
_cell.angle_gamma   90.00
#
_symmetry.space_group_name_H-M   'P 1'
#
loop_
_entity.id
_entity.type
_entity.pdbx_description
1 polymer ?
#
loop_
_entity_poly.entity_id
_entity_poly.type
_entity_poly.pdbx_seq_one_letter_code
_entity_poly.pdbx_strand_id
1 'polypeptide(L)'
;MSAFVLTQSYLETSYTAFERILQRATRLLAPAIASWLLALTLLTILPQSRAWIAPYVSPWAKQRYAGAMTVPALAKDMALNSMLLGYEGVSLFDFVDAKTHPIVAHLTDSLNPPLWSLHAEFWGSLLVLLMARLYRILPRPWFWTIFTASLLVTGTSHYTLFLLGVAGYLGRHRMLALRGTVPALMGTTLIAAAVFLGTQATSFPFDSLVVAARSVSLLQAPGGKWLQNEVAATLLMAGILMQPRIRHILAAPWLVWLGHCSFALYLVHFPLLFTIGFAIFSVLLACLSQGTALFLTIVFGVGLSLAAATLFERWIDRPAIRLSRKALRPKSSPAPLETAAE
;
A
#
# COMPACT_ATOMS: atom_id res chain seq x y z
N MET A 1 6.55 -1.10 -4.65
CA MET A 1 5.82 -1.46 -5.89
C MET A 1 5.48 -2.95 -5.89
N SER A 2 4.38 -3.31 -5.24
CA SER A 2 3.85 -4.68 -5.19
C SER A 2 3.61 -5.26 -6.61
N ALA A 3 3.19 -4.41 -7.55
CA ALA A 3 2.97 -4.77 -8.95
C ALA A 3 4.18 -5.40 -9.66
N PHE A 4 5.41 -4.95 -9.38
CA PHE A 4 6.61 -5.51 -10.01
C PHE A 4 6.74 -7.02 -9.71
N VAL A 5 6.51 -7.40 -8.46
CA VAL A 5 6.56 -8.81 -8.01
C VAL A 5 5.31 -9.59 -8.45
N LEU A 6 4.14 -8.95 -8.44
CA LEU A 6 2.89 -9.59 -8.89
C LEU A 6 2.92 -9.92 -10.38
N THR A 7 3.50 -9.04 -11.21
CA THR A 7 3.63 -9.25 -12.65
C THR A 7 4.41 -10.53 -12.95
N GLN A 8 5.51 -10.77 -12.22
CA GLN A 8 6.24 -12.04 -12.29
C GLN A 8 5.33 -13.23 -12.03
N SER A 9 4.65 -13.22 -10.88
CA SER A 9 3.82 -14.34 -10.47
C SER A 9 2.68 -14.63 -11.46
N TYR A 10 2.06 -13.60 -12.02
CA TYR A 10 0.95 -13.78 -12.96
C TYR A 10 1.39 -14.21 -14.35
N LEU A 11 2.61 -13.87 -14.79
CA LEU A 11 3.14 -14.34 -16.06
C LEU A 11 3.64 -15.80 -15.99
N GLU A 12 4.21 -16.22 -14.86
CA GLU A 12 4.86 -17.54 -14.72
C GLU A 12 3.90 -18.70 -14.38
N THR A 13 2.61 -18.44 -14.15
CA THR A 13 1.68 -19.48 -13.65
C THR A 13 0.48 -19.71 -14.57
N SER A 14 -0.11 -20.89 -14.40
CA SER A 14 -1.24 -21.39 -15.20
C SER A 14 -2.61 -21.26 -14.51
N TYR A 15 -2.69 -20.57 -13.37
CA TYR A 15 -3.97 -20.38 -12.68
C TYR A 15 -4.95 -19.54 -13.50
N THR A 16 -6.23 -19.86 -13.38
CA THR A 16 -7.31 -19.05 -13.94
C THR A 16 -7.40 -17.69 -13.24
N ALA A 17 -8.00 -16.71 -13.90
CA ALA A 17 -8.19 -15.38 -13.31
C ALA A 17 -8.99 -15.44 -12.00
N PHE A 18 -10.03 -16.28 -11.94
CA PHE A 18 -10.86 -16.44 -10.75
C PHE A 18 -10.06 -17.00 -9.55
N GLU A 19 -9.23 -18.02 -9.79
CA GLU A 19 -8.35 -18.57 -8.77
C GLU A 19 -7.40 -17.51 -8.20
N ARG A 20 -6.79 -16.69 -9.07
CA ARG A 20 -5.93 -15.58 -8.65
C ARG A 20 -6.66 -14.52 -7.83
N ILE A 21 -7.88 -14.17 -8.22
CA ILE A 21 -8.73 -13.25 -7.46
C ILE A 21 -9.02 -13.82 -6.06
N LEU A 22 -9.42 -15.09 -5.98
CA LEU A 22 -9.74 -15.75 -4.71
C LEU A 22 -8.50 -15.85 -3.80
N GLN A 23 -7.33 -16.17 -4.38
CA GLN A 23 -6.06 -16.20 -3.65
C GLN A 23 -5.71 -14.84 -3.05
N ARG A 24 -5.92 -13.77 -3.82
CA ARG A 24 -5.62 -12.41 -3.38
C ARG A 24 -6.61 -11.97 -2.30
N ALA A 25 -7.91 -12.22 -2.50
CA ALA A 25 -8.95 -11.91 -1.53
C ALA A 25 -8.68 -12.60 -0.19
N THR A 26 -8.40 -13.91 -0.19
CA THR A 26 -8.06 -14.64 1.05
C THR A 26 -6.79 -14.14 1.73
N ARG A 27 -5.76 -13.78 0.94
CA ARG A 27 -4.51 -13.23 1.48
C ARG A 27 -4.71 -11.87 2.16
N LEU A 28 -5.58 -11.01 1.64
CA LEU A 28 -5.77 -9.65 2.18
C LEU A 28 -6.85 -9.60 3.27
N LEU A 29 -7.95 -10.32 3.10
CA LEU A 29 -9.12 -10.24 3.98
C LEU A 29 -8.84 -10.81 5.38
N ALA A 30 -8.11 -11.92 5.49
CA ALA A 30 -7.82 -12.52 6.80
C ALA A 30 -6.99 -11.60 7.71
N PRO A 31 -5.87 -11.01 7.26
CA PRO A 31 -5.17 -9.95 7.98
C PRO A 31 -6.05 -8.72 8.26
N ALA A 32 -6.89 -8.30 7.31
CA ALA A 32 -7.78 -7.16 7.51
C ALA A 32 -8.73 -7.37 8.69
N ILE A 33 -9.42 -8.50 8.73
CA ILE A 33 -10.37 -8.87 9.79
C ILE A 33 -9.64 -8.94 11.13
N ALA A 34 -8.48 -9.60 11.19
CA ALA A 34 -7.75 -9.73 12.44
C ALA A 34 -7.23 -8.38 12.98
N SER A 35 -6.78 -7.50 12.08
CA SER A 35 -6.38 -6.13 12.43
C SER A 35 -7.57 -5.29 12.91
N TRP A 36 -8.73 -5.44 12.28
CA TRP A 36 -9.97 -4.80 12.68
C TRP A 36 -10.43 -5.28 14.08
N LEU A 37 -10.40 -6.59 14.33
CA LEU A 37 -10.72 -7.17 15.65
C LEU A 37 -9.76 -6.70 16.74
N LEU A 38 -8.46 -6.62 16.44
CA LEU A 38 -7.46 -6.05 17.35
C LEU A 38 -7.81 -4.60 17.69
N ALA A 39 -8.11 -3.78 16.68
CA ALA A 39 -8.48 -2.38 16.89
C ALA A 39 -9.74 -2.23 17.76
N LEU A 40 -10.76 -3.04 17.49
CA LEU A 40 -11.99 -3.05 18.28
C LEU A 40 -11.69 -3.44 19.73
N THR A 41 -10.93 -4.51 19.94
CA THR A 41 -10.56 -5.00 21.27
C THR A 41 -9.81 -3.93 22.06
N LEU A 42 -8.78 -3.32 21.46
CA LEU A 42 -8.01 -2.27 22.12
C LEU A 42 -8.86 -1.05 22.48
N LEU A 43 -9.78 -0.63 21.60
CA LEU A 43 -10.69 0.49 21.88
C LEU A 43 -11.72 0.15 22.97
N THR A 44 -12.15 -1.11 23.08
CA THR A 44 -13.04 -1.54 24.17
C THR A 44 -12.34 -1.59 25.53
N ILE A 45 -11.06 -1.99 25.56
CA ILE A 45 -10.27 -2.08 26.80
C ILE A 45 -9.79 -0.69 27.24
N LEU A 46 -9.43 0.18 26.30
CA LEU A 46 -8.88 1.52 26.55
C LEU A 46 -9.75 2.63 25.91
N PRO A 47 -11.04 2.77 26.29
CA PRO A 47 -11.94 3.74 25.66
C PRO A 47 -11.59 5.20 25.97
N GLN A 48 -10.86 5.44 27.07
CA GLN A 48 -10.56 6.78 27.60
C GLN A 48 -9.16 7.30 27.28
N SER A 49 -8.26 6.49 26.72
CA SER A 49 -6.87 6.91 26.46
C SER A 49 -6.78 8.20 25.64
N ARG A 50 -7.78 8.44 24.78
CA ARG A 50 -7.97 9.66 23.97
C ARG A 50 -8.30 10.93 24.77
N ALA A 51 -9.14 10.82 25.80
CA ALA A 51 -9.59 11.97 26.57
C ALA A 51 -8.43 12.54 27.40
N TRP A 52 -7.54 11.66 27.87
CA TRP A 52 -6.40 12.01 28.70
C TRP A 52 -5.37 12.87 27.99
N ILE A 53 -5.27 12.77 26.66
CA ILE A 53 -4.24 13.48 25.89
C ILE A 53 -4.81 14.47 24.88
N ALA A 54 -6.13 14.74 24.92
CA ALA A 54 -6.82 15.65 24.02
C ALA A 54 -6.11 17.01 23.84
N PRO A 55 -5.54 17.66 24.89
CA PRO A 55 -4.83 18.93 24.71
C PRO A 55 -3.59 18.84 23.82
N TYR A 56 -2.96 17.66 23.74
CA TYR A 56 -1.65 17.45 23.11
C TYR A 56 -1.71 16.85 21.71
N VAL A 57 -2.89 16.43 21.25
CA VAL A 57 -3.08 15.80 19.93
C VAL A 57 -3.53 16.80 18.87
N SER A 58 -3.18 16.51 17.62
CA SER A 58 -3.59 17.31 16.46
C SER A 58 -5.12 17.32 16.28
N PRO A 59 -5.69 18.34 15.62
CA PRO A 59 -7.13 18.38 15.32
C PRO A 59 -7.63 17.13 14.58
N TRP A 60 -6.83 16.61 13.65
CA TRP A 60 -7.12 15.38 12.93
C TRP A 60 -7.25 14.18 13.88
N ALA A 61 -6.32 14.03 14.83
CA ALA A 61 -6.37 12.97 15.82
C ALA A 61 -7.53 13.13 16.81
N LYS A 62 -7.98 14.37 17.08
CA LYS A 62 -9.18 14.64 17.89
C LYS A 62 -10.48 14.24 17.20
N GLN A 63 -10.59 14.53 15.89
CA GLN A 63 -11.77 14.18 15.09
C GLN A 63 -11.91 12.66 14.96
N ARG A 64 -10.78 11.95 15.01
CA ARG A 64 -10.75 10.49 14.96
C ARG A 64 -11.50 9.88 16.14
N TYR A 65 -12.52 9.08 15.85
CA TYR A 65 -13.40 8.43 16.84
C TYR A 65 -14.29 9.40 17.64
N ALA A 66 -14.45 10.64 17.21
CA ALA A 66 -15.37 11.59 17.83
C ALA A 66 -16.85 11.15 17.68
N GLY A 67 -17.16 10.46 16.57
CA GLY A 67 -18.49 9.89 16.33
C GLY A 67 -18.71 8.56 17.08
N ALA A 68 -19.95 8.31 17.51
CA ALA A 68 -20.35 7.01 18.00
C ALA A 68 -20.32 5.99 16.85
N MET A 69 -19.50 4.95 16.99
CA MET A 69 -19.45 3.87 16.01
C MET A 69 -20.69 2.98 16.19
N THR A 70 -21.61 3.04 15.24
CA THR A 70 -22.75 2.13 15.22
C THR A 70 -22.31 0.75 14.71
N VAL A 71 -22.93 -0.33 15.21
CA VAL A 71 -22.63 -1.71 14.77
C VAL A 71 -22.77 -1.87 13.24
N PRO A 72 -23.78 -1.28 12.57
CA PRO A 72 -23.87 -1.35 11.11
C PRO A 72 -22.72 -0.64 10.38
N ALA A 73 -22.26 0.51 10.88
CA ALA A 73 -21.12 1.22 10.31
C ALA A 73 -19.83 0.40 10.45
N LEU A 74 -19.63 -0.23 11.62
CA LEU A 74 -18.53 -1.14 11.90
C LEU A 74 -18.53 -2.38 11.00
N ALA A 75 -19.69 -3.00 10.80
CA ALA A 75 -19.84 -4.15 9.90
C ALA A 75 -19.56 -3.76 8.44
N LYS A 76 -20.09 -2.61 7.98
CA LYS A 76 -19.82 -2.06 6.64
C LYS A 76 -18.33 -1.76 6.44
N ASP A 77 -17.69 -1.17 7.45
CA ASP A 77 -16.26 -0.83 7.39
C ASP A 77 -15.38 -2.07 7.19
N MET A 78 -15.63 -3.12 7.98
CA MET A 78 -14.90 -4.38 7.90
C MET A 78 -15.17 -5.13 6.60
N ALA A 79 -16.45 -5.33 6.24
CA ALA A 79 -16.83 -6.22 5.16
C ALA A 79 -16.69 -5.61 3.76
N LEU A 80 -16.96 -4.31 3.63
CA LEU A 80 -17.07 -3.64 2.34
C LEU A 80 -16.00 -2.57 2.15
N ASN A 81 -15.88 -1.60 3.05
CA ASN A 81 -15.03 -0.43 2.81
C ASN A 81 -13.54 -0.78 2.79
N SER A 82 -13.08 -1.62 3.73
CA SER A 82 -11.66 -1.95 3.87
C SER A 82 -11.03 -2.54 2.60
N MET A 83 -11.78 -3.33 1.81
CA MET A 83 -11.22 -4.02 0.64
C MET A 83 -11.97 -3.75 -0.66
N LEU A 84 -13.31 -3.72 -0.63
CA LEU A 84 -14.10 -3.67 -1.86
C LEU A 84 -14.43 -2.25 -2.28
N LEU A 85 -15.08 -1.47 -1.41
CA LEU A 85 -15.56 -0.12 -1.74
C LEU A 85 -14.52 0.97 -1.55
N GLY A 86 -13.55 0.81 -0.65
CA GLY A 86 -12.56 1.85 -0.35
C GLY A 86 -13.15 3.01 0.46
N TYR A 87 -12.38 4.10 0.51
CA TYR A 87 -12.74 5.34 1.21
C TYR A 87 -12.65 6.53 0.26
N GLU A 88 -13.33 7.61 0.60
CA GLU A 88 -13.33 8.86 -0.18
C GLU A 88 -11.90 9.33 -0.49
N GLY A 89 -11.68 9.82 -1.71
CA GLY A 89 -10.39 10.25 -2.22
C GLY A 89 -9.45 9.11 -2.64
N VAL A 90 -9.76 7.86 -2.30
CA VAL A 90 -8.90 6.70 -2.61
C VAL A 90 -9.64 5.59 -3.35
N SER A 91 -10.97 5.58 -3.27
CA SER A 91 -11.81 4.58 -3.90
C SER A 91 -11.77 4.67 -5.42
N LEU A 92 -11.84 3.51 -6.09
CA LEU A 92 -12.16 3.47 -7.51
C LEU A 92 -13.56 3.99 -7.83
N PHE A 93 -14.47 4.06 -6.88
CA PHE A 93 -15.87 4.43 -7.11
C PHE A 93 -16.17 5.91 -6.80
N ASP A 94 -15.13 6.68 -6.51
CA ASP A 94 -15.21 8.10 -6.15
C ASP A 94 -15.51 9.01 -7.35
N PHE A 95 -15.43 8.49 -8.59
CA PHE A 95 -15.67 9.27 -9.81
C PHE A 95 -17.16 9.51 -10.12
N VAL A 96 -18.08 8.84 -9.43
CA VAL A 96 -19.53 8.96 -9.67
C VAL A 96 -20.12 10.02 -8.74
N ASP A 97 -20.04 11.27 -9.17
CA ASP A 97 -20.35 12.47 -8.38
C ASP A 97 -21.75 12.46 -7.71
N ALA A 98 -21.81 13.02 -6.48
CA ALA A 98 -22.95 13.21 -5.57
C ALA A 98 -23.79 12.00 -5.09
N LYS A 99 -23.96 10.92 -5.88
CA LYS A 99 -24.86 9.80 -5.52
C LYS A 99 -24.18 8.61 -4.86
N THR A 100 -22.85 8.49 -4.93
CA THR A 100 -22.09 7.40 -4.28
C THR A 100 -21.55 7.76 -2.90
N HIS A 101 -21.68 9.01 -2.45
CA HIS A 101 -21.40 9.41 -1.05
C HIS A 101 -22.06 8.53 0.03
N PRO A 102 -23.31 8.01 -0.11
CA PRO A 102 -23.83 7.06 0.87
C PRO A 102 -23.13 5.68 0.83
N ILE A 103 -22.47 5.35 -0.27
CA ILE A 103 -21.82 4.06 -0.52
C ILE A 103 -20.37 4.10 -0.02
N VAL A 104 -19.59 5.12 -0.40
CA VAL A 104 -18.18 5.29 0.00
C VAL A 104 -18.10 5.99 1.36
N ALA A 105 -17.39 5.38 2.31
CA ALA A 105 -17.23 5.98 3.65
C ALA A 105 -16.08 6.99 3.70
N HIS A 106 -16.17 7.96 4.61
CA HIS A 106 -15.05 8.83 4.92
C HIS A 106 -13.96 8.04 5.65
N LEU A 107 -12.69 8.37 5.37
CA LEU A 107 -11.56 7.72 6.04
C LEU A 107 -11.57 7.96 7.56
N THR A 108 -12.15 9.07 8.01
CA THR A 108 -12.35 9.41 9.42
C THR A 108 -13.30 8.47 10.15
N ASP A 109 -14.11 7.69 9.43
CA ASP A 109 -15.11 6.77 9.98
C ASP A 109 -14.60 5.33 10.05
N SER A 110 -13.46 5.03 9.41
CA SER A 110 -12.82 3.72 9.49
C SER A 110 -12.58 3.30 10.94
N LEU A 111 -12.45 2.03 11.29
CA LEU A 111 -11.91 1.65 12.59
C LEU A 111 -10.39 1.71 12.61
N ASN A 112 -9.75 1.44 11.46
CA ASN A 112 -8.31 1.42 11.31
C ASN A 112 -7.94 2.01 9.93
N PRO A 113 -7.57 3.31 9.85
CA PRO A 113 -7.42 4.01 8.58
C PRO A 113 -6.49 3.30 7.61
N PRO A 114 -5.30 2.78 8.03
CA PRO A 114 -4.47 1.94 7.19
C PRO A 114 -5.20 0.91 6.32
N LEU A 115 -6.36 0.38 6.71
CA LEU A 115 -7.13 -0.57 5.89
C LEU A 115 -7.48 -0.01 4.50
N TRP A 116 -7.50 1.32 4.28
CA TRP A 116 -7.69 1.90 2.95
C TRP A 116 -6.72 1.36 1.90
N SER A 117 -5.49 1.04 2.27
CA SER A 117 -4.49 0.56 1.30
C SER A 117 -4.79 -0.85 0.81
N LEU A 118 -5.59 -1.64 1.55
CA LEU A 118 -6.02 -2.97 1.12
C LEU A 118 -6.95 -2.91 -0.09
N HIS A 119 -7.82 -1.89 -0.15
CA HIS A 119 -8.63 -1.62 -1.34
C HIS A 119 -7.75 -1.37 -2.56
N ALA A 120 -6.79 -0.44 -2.43
CA ALA A 120 -5.83 -0.12 -3.48
C ALA A 120 -5.00 -1.35 -3.90
N GLU A 121 -4.51 -2.13 -2.93
CA GLU A 121 -3.72 -3.34 -3.16
C GLU A 121 -4.54 -4.48 -3.78
N PHE A 122 -5.83 -4.58 -3.48
CA PHE A 122 -6.72 -5.56 -4.09
C PHE A 122 -6.97 -5.19 -5.55
N TRP A 123 -7.55 -4.02 -5.81
CA TRP A 123 -7.90 -3.58 -7.17
C TRP A 123 -6.68 -3.37 -8.07
N GLY A 124 -5.59 -2.81 -7.51
CA GLY A 124 -4.34 -2.65 -8.24
C GLY A 124 -3.75 -4.00 -8.65
N SER A 125 -3.88 -5.03 -7.81
CA SER A 125 -3.46 -6.38 -8.20
C SER A 125 -4.35 -7.03 -9.27
N LEU A 126 -5.64 -6.67 -9.33
CA LEU A 126 -6.52 -7.10 -10.42
C LEU A 126 -6.16 -6.41 -11.73
N LEU A 127 -5.80 -5.12 -11.68
CA LEU A 127 -5.27 -4.39 -12.81
C LEU A 127 -3.98 -5.05 -13.34
N VAL A 128 -3.05 -5.41 -12.46
CA VAL A 128 -1.83 -6.13 -12.84
C VAL A 128 -2.15 -7.51 -13.44
N LEU A 129 -3.13 -8.23 -12.90
CA LEU A 129 -3.58 -9.51 -13.45
C LEU A 129 -4.15 -9.36 -14.86
N LEU A 130 -4.97 -8.33 -15.09
CA LEU A 130 -5.51 -7.99 -16.41
C LEU A 130 -4.37 -7.67 -17.38
N MET A 131 -3.44 -6.79 -16.99
CA MET A 131 -2.30 -6.42 -17.85
C MET A 131 -1.41 -7.62 -18.18
N ALA A 132 -1.12 -8.49 -17.21
CA ALA A 132 -0.35 -9.72 -17.44
C ALA A 132 -1.05 -10.67 -18.42
N ARG A 133 -2.39 -10.77 -18.34
CA ARG A 133 -3.18 -11.58 -19.27
C ARG A 133 -3.20 -10.98 -20.67
N LEU A 134 -3.44 -9.67 -20.80
CA LEU A 134 -3.43 -8.96 -22.09
C LEU A 134 -2.06 -9.07 -22.77
N TYR A 135 -0.98 -8.95 -22.01
CA TYR A 135 0.39 -9.10 -22.50
C TYR A 135 0.66 -10.47 -23.13
N ARG A 136 -0.02 -11.53 -22.65
CA ARG A 136 0.13 -12.90 -23.18
C ARG A 136 -0.73 -13.17 -24.41
N ILE A 137 -1.86 -12.48 -24.56
CA ILE A 137 -2.87 -12.79 -25.59
C ILE A 137 -2.76 -11.83 -26.78
N LEU A 138 -2.40 -10.58 -26.54
CA LEU A 138 -2.40 -9.55 -27.57
C LEU A 138 -1.03 -9.41 -28.24
N PRO A 139 -0.99 -9.04 -29.53
CA PRO A 139 0.23 -8.57 -30.16
C PRO A 139 0.79 -7.35 -29.44
N ARG A 140 2.12 -7.21 -29.49
CA ARG A 140 2.87 -6.13 -28.81
C ARG A 140 2.34 -4.72 -29.03
N PRO A 141 2.02 -4.25 -30.26
CA PRO A 141 1.53 -2.90 -30.45
C PRO A 141 0.19 -2.67 -29.73
N TRP A 142 -0.75 -3.61 -29.84
CA TRP A 142 -2.06 -3.52 -29.19
C TRP A 142 -1.96 -3.50 -27.66
N PHE A 143 -1.08 -4.32 -27.09
CA PHE A 143 -0.82 -4.29 -25.66
C PHE A 143 -0.35 -2.89 -25.22
N TRP A 144 0.62 -2.29 -25.91
CA TRP A 144 1.15 -0.98 -25.54
C TRP A 144 0.15 0.15 -25.76
N THR A 145 -0.73 0.06 -26.76
CA THR A 145 -1.85 0.99 -26.93
C THR A 145 -2.81 0.93 -25.74
N ILE A 146 -3.25 -0.27 -25.33
CA ILE A 146 -4.15 -0.45 -24.18
C ILE A 146 -3.47 -0.03 -22.88
N PHE A 147 -2.18 -0.36 -22.71
CA PHE A 147 -1.40 0.01 -21.55
C PHE A 147 -1.28 1.55 -21.42
N THR A 148 -0.98 2.24 -22.53
CA THR A 148 -0.92 3.71 -22.56
C THR A 148 -2.29 4.32 -22.29
N ALA A 149 -3.36 3.79 -22.89
CA ALA A 149 -4.73 4.24 -22.61
C ALA A 149 -5.08 4.05 -21.13
N SER A 150 -4.67 2.92 -20.53
CA SER A 150 -4.87 2.65 -19.11
C SER A 150 -4.11 3.65 -18.23
N LEU A 151 -2.86 3.99 -18.59
CA LEU A 151 -2.08 5.03 -17.90
C LEU A 151 -2.75 6.41 -17.97
N LEU A 152 -3.34 6.77 -19.10
CA LEU A 152 -4.08 8.03 -19.24
C LEU A 152 -5.34 8.04 -18.38
N VAL A 153 -6.07 6.91 -18.36
CA VAL A 153 -7.28 6.74 -17.54
C VAL A 153 -6.97 6.79 -16.05
N THR A 154 -5.93 6.07 -15.60
CA THR A 154 -5.51 6.08 -14.19
C THR A 154 -4.82 7.37 -13.80
N GLY A 155 -4.24 8.08 -14.77
CA GLY A 155 -3.70 9.43 -14.64
C GLY A 155 -2.77 9.59 -13.45
N THR A 156 -3.21 10.40 -12.50
CA THR A 156 -2.46 10.74 -11.27
C THR A 156 -2.83 9.88 -10.07
N SER A 157 -3.67 8.87 -10.25
CA SER A 157 -4.05 7.95 -9.17
C SER A 157 -2.92 6.97 -8.85
N HIS A 158 -2.88 6.49 -7.61
CA HIS A 158 -1.95 5.46 -7.15
C HIS A 158 -2.01 4.15 -7.96
N TYR A 159 -3.08 3.89 -8.71
CA TYR A 159 -3.15 2.80 -9.68
C TYR A 159 -2.11 2.91 -10.80
N THR A 160 -1.66 4.13 -11.13
CA THR A 160 -0.55 4.36 -12.05
C THR A 160 0.74 3.70 -11.55
N LEU A 161 0.99 3.65 -10.24
CA LEU A 161 2.14 2.91 -9.70
C LEU A 161 2.09 1.41 -9.97
N PHE A 162 0.88 0.83 -10.07
CA PHE A 162 0.73 -0.57 -10.44
C PHE A 162 1.11 -0.79 -11.91
N LEU A 163 0.65 0.08 -12.81
CA LEU A 163 1.02 0.04 -14.23
C LEU A 163 2.53 0.27 -14.43
N LEU A 164 3.10 1.28 -13.76
CA LEU A 164 4.55 1.52 -13.78
C LEU A 164 5.34 0.32 -13.23
N GLY A 165 4.81 -0.39 -12.24
CA GLY A 165 5.40 -1.64 -11.75
C GLY A 165 5.39 -2.76 -12.81
N VAL A 166 4.33 -2.87 -13.61
CA VAL A 166 4.27 -3.80 -14.76
C VAL A 166 5.34 -3.42 -15.79
N ALA A 167 5.39 -2.15 -16.20
CA ALA A 167 6.38 -1.65 -17.16
C ALA A 167 7.81 -1.86 -16.65
N GLY A 168 8.07 -1.57 -15.37
CA GLY A 168 9.35 -1.80 -14.72
C GLY A 168 9.74 -3.27 -14.73
N TYR A 169 8.79 -4.19 -14.47
CA TYR A 169 9.05 -5.63 -14.55
C TYR A 169 9.39 -6.08 -15.97
N LEU A 170 8.64 -5.62 -16.97
CA LEU A 170 8.90 -5.95 -18.38
C LEU A 170 10.24 -5.38 -18.87
N GLY A 171 10.64 -4.21 -18.38
CA GLY A 171 11.92 -3.56 -18.69
C GLY A 171 13.11 -4.04 -17.83
N ARG A 172 12.89 -4.89 -16.83
CA ARG A 172 13.90 -5.20 -15.80
C ARG A 172 15.20 -5.77 -16.36
N HIS A 173 15.13 -6.62 -17.39
CA HIS A 173 16.34 -7.22 -17.97
C HIS A 173 17.26 -6.17 -18.58
N ARG A 174 16.69 -5.15 -19.25
CA ARG A 174 17.46 -4.03 -19.80
C ARG A 174 18.10 -3.22 -18.67
N MET A 175 17.32 -2.87 -17.65
CA MET A 175 17.82 -2.08 -16.51
C MET A 175 18.93 -2.81 -15.73
N LEU A 176 18.79 -4.13 -15.54
CA LEU A 176 19.76 -4.95 -14.82
C LEU A 176 21.02 -5.28 -15.64
N ALA A 177 20.92 -5.26 -16.97
CA ALA A 177 22.05 -5.45 -17.87
C ALA A 177 22.96 -4.22 -17.96
N LEU A 178 22.46 -3.03 -17.57
CA LEU A 178 23.27 -1.82 -17.51
C LEU A 178 24.39 -1.97 -16.47
N ARG A 179 25.64 -1.93 -16.94
CA ARG A 179 26.85 -1.96 -16.11
C ARG A 179 27.75 -0.80 -16.48
N GLY A 180 28.55 -0.35 -15.52
CA GLY A 180 29.50 0.76 -15.70
C GLY A 180 29.20 1.97 -14.82
N THR A 181 30.01 3.01 -14.98
CA THR A 181 29.96 4.24 -14.18
C THR A 181 28.73 5.08 -14.52
N VAL A 182 28.35 5.17 -15.81
CA VAL A 182 27.21 5.98 -16.26
C VAL A 182 25.87 5.51 -15.66
N PRO A 183 25.47 4.22 -15.76
CA PRO A 183 24.24 3.75 -15.11
C PRO A 183 24.27 3.88 -13.58
N ALA A 184 25.43 3.71 -12.96
CA ALA A 184 25.58 3.89 -11.51
C ALA A 184 25.38 5.35 -11.08
N LEU A 185 25.90 6.31 -11.86
CA LEU A 185 25.68 7.73 -11.65
C LEU A 185 24.21 8.08 -11.86
N MET A 186 23.60 7.64 -12.96
CA MET A 186 22.17 7.81 -13.22
C MET A 186 21.32 7.26 -12.08
N GLY A 187 21.59 6.04 -11.61
CA GLY A 187 20.87 5.43 -10.49
C GLY A 187 21.01 6.23 -9.20
N THR A 188 22.20 6.75 -8.92
CA THR A 188 22.45 7.62 -7.75
C THR A 188 21.70 8.95 -7.87
N THR A 189 21.70 9.58 -9.04
CA THR A 189 20.94 10.81 -9.32
C THR A 189 19.44 10.57 -9.17
N LEU A 190 18.91 9.44 -9.66
CA LEU A 190 17.50 9.09 -9.50
C LEU A 190 17.12 8.89 -8.02
N ILE A 191 17.97 8.22 -7.24
CA ILE A 191 17.76 8.05 -5.79
C ILE A 191 17.80 9.42 -5.10
N ALA A 192 18.78 10.27 -5.40
CA ALA A 192 18.90 11.60 -4.80
C ALA A 192 17.69 12.49 -5.15
N ALA A 193 17.26 12.49 -6.42
CA ALA A 193 16.06 13.19 -6.86
C ALA A 193 14.80 12.67 -6.17
N ALA A 194 14.67 11.35 -6.01
CA ALA A 194 13.55 10.74 -5.29
C ALA A 194 13.51 11.16 -3.82
N VAL A 195 14.64 11.12 -3.12
CA VAL A 195 14.73 11.55 -1.71
C VAL A 195 14.40 13.04 -1.59
N PHE A 196 15.00 13.87 -2.45
CA PHE A 196 14.71 15.30 -2.51
C PHE A 196 13.21 15.55 -2.69
N LEU A 197 12.59 14.99 -3.73
CA LEU A 197 11.16 15.13 -3.99
C LEU A 197 10.30 14.60 -2.84
N GLY A 198 10.62 13.44 -2.25
CA GLY A 198 9.85 12.88 -1.14
C GLY A 198 9.85 13.76 0.11
N THR A 199 10.99 14.40 0.40
CA THR A 199 11.17 15.25 1.60
C THR A 199 10.59 16.65 1.49
N GLN A 200 10.38 17.18 0.29
CA GLN A 200 9.82 18.53 0.12
C GLN A 200 8.39 18.60 0.65
N ALA A 201 8.11 19.56 1.55
CA ALA A 201 6.77 19.79 2.09
C ALA A 201 5.84 20.42 1.05
N THR A 202 6.39 21.24 0.15
CA THR A 202 5.65 21.88 -0.93
C THR A 202 5.37 20.90 -2.06
N SER A 203 4.15 20.98 -2.58
CA SER A 203 3.66 20.17 -3.71
C SER A 203 3.70 20.88 -5.05
N PHE A 204 4.20 22.11 -5.12
CA PHE A 204 4.43 22.80 -6.39
C PHE A 204 5.68 22.22 -7.09
N PRO A 205 5.62 21.84 -8.39
CA PRO A 205 4.58 22.12 -9.38
C PRO A 205 3.53 20.99 -9.58
N PHE A 206 3.54 19.94 -8.76
CA PHE A 206 2.64 18.79 -8.91
C PHE A 206 1.16 19.14 -8.74
N ASP A 207 0.81 20.18 -7.96
CA ASP A 207 -0.59 20.63 -7.87
C ASP A 207 -1.12 21.08 -9.24
N SER A 208 -0.34 21.86 -9.98
CA SER A 208 -0.69 22.28 -11.34
C SER A 208 -0.80 21.10 -12.29
N LEU A 209 0.06 20.08 -12.14
CA LEU A 209 -0.01 18.86 -12.94
C LEU A 209 -1.27 18.04 -12.63
N VAL A 210 -1.66 17.93 -11.35
CA VAL A 210 -2.90 17.26 -10.96
C VAL A 210 -4.09 17.99 -11.57
N VAL A 211 -4.15 19.32 -11.47
CA VAL A 211 -5.22 20.15 -12.07
C VAL A 211 -5.28 19.94 -13.58
N ALA A 212 -4.15 19.99 -14.28
CA ALA A 212 -4.10 19.76 -15.72
C ALA A 212 -4.56 18.34 -16.08
N ALA A 213 -4.11 17.33 -15.33
CA ALA A 213 -4.49 15.94 -15.55
C ALA A 213 -5.98 15.67 -15.31
N ARG A 214 -6.69 16.50 -14.52
CA ARG A 214 -8.15 16.33 -14.33
C ARG A 214 -8.95 16.42 -15.62
N SER A 215 -8.43 17.13 -16.62
CA SER A 215 -9.10 17.28 -17.92
C SER A 215 -9.03 16.01 -18.80
N VAL A 216 -8.11 15.09 -18.49
CA VAL A 216 -7.82 13.90 -19.31
C VAL A 216 -8.03 12.59 -18.56
N SER A 217 -7.76 12.57 -17.25
CA SER A 217 -7.79 11.37 -16.42
C SER A 217 -9.09 11.19 -15.65
N LEU A 218 -9.60 9.96 -15.63
CA LEU A 218 -10.79 9.59 -14.87
C LEU A 218 -10.48 9.39 -13.38
N LEU A 219 -9.31 8.80 -13.08
CA LEU A 219 -8.85 8.61 -11.70
C LEU A 219 -7.78 9.64 -11.36
N GLN A 220 -7.87 10.20 -10.16
CA GLN A 220 -7.06 11.35 -9.78
C GLN A 220 -6.42 11.14 -8.40
N ALA A 221 -5.25 11.74 -8.19
CA ALA A 221 -4.68 11.89 -6.87
C ALA A 221 -5.50 12.88 -6.04
N PRO A 222 -5.60 12.69 -4.71
CA PRO A 222 -6.20 13.66 -3.80
C PRO A 222 -5.53 15.05 -3.85
N GLY A 223 -4.24 15.12 -4.20
CA GLY A 223 -3.50 16.38 -4.33
C GLY A 223 -2.08 16.19 -4.86
N GLY A 224 -1.39 17.28 -5.17
CA GLY A 224 -0.06 17.24 -5.80
C GLY A 224 0.99 16.53 -4.95
N LYS A 225 0.88 16.58 -3.61
CA LYS A 225 1.81 15.87 -2.72
C LYS A 225 1.76 14.34 -2.91
N TRP A 226 0.59 13.79 -3.25
CA TRP A 226 0.45 12.36 -3.54
C TRP A 226 1.19 12.02 -4.83
N LEU A 227 0.92 12.76 -5.91
CA LEU A 227 1.60 12.58 -7.19
C LEU A 227 3.13 12.75 -7.07
N GLN A 228 3.58 13.74 -6.30
CA GLN A 228 5.00 13.95 -6.00
C GLN A 228 5.64 12.71 -5.34
N ASN A 229 4.95 12.11 -4.36
CA ASN A 229 5.42 10.91 -3.69
C ASN A 229 5.38 9.68 -4.62
N GLU A 230 4.41 9.59 -5.53
CA GLU A 230 4.33 8.54 -6.55
C GLU A 230 5.51 8.63 -7.53
N VAL A 231 5.81 9.84 -8.01
CA VAL A 231 6.99 10.10 -8.86
C VAL A 231 8.27 9.77 -8.10
N ALA A 232 8.41 10.25 -6.86
CA ALA A 232 9.55 9.93 -6.02
C ALA A 232 9.73 8.41 -5.82
N ALA A 233 8.64 7.67 -5.53
CA ALA A 233 8.70 6.22 -5.37
C ALA A 233 9.13 5.50 -6.67
N THR A 234 8.69 5.99 -7.83
CA THR A 234 9.07 5.46 -9.14
C THR A 234 10.55 5.69 -9.43
N LEU A 235 11.04 6.92 -9.22
CA LEU A 235 12.45 7.27 -9.38
C LEU A 235 13.34 6.48 -8.40
N LEU A 236 12.89 6.32 -7.16
CA LEU A 236 13.60 5.54 -6.14
C LEU A 236 13.74 4.08 -6.57
N MET A 237 12.65 3.46 -7.01
CA MET A 237 12.68 2.08 -7.49
C MET A 237 13.60 1.92 -8.71
N ALA A 238 13.49 2.82 -9.69
CA ALA A 238 14.33 2.79 -10.88
C ALA A 238 15.82 2.94 -10.53
N GLY A 239 16.15 3.90 -9.66
CA GLY A 239 17.52 4.14 -9.22
C GLY A 239 18.11 2.97 -8.42
N ILE A 240 17.32 2.32 -7.55
CA ILE A 240 17.72 1.11 -6.84
C ILE A 240 18.02 -0.03 -7.83
N LEU A 241 17.17 -0.26 -8.84
CA LEU A 241 17.40 -1.31 -9.84
C LEU A 241 18.72 -1.12 -10.59
N MET A 242 19.08 0.14 -10.88
CA MET A 242 20.31 0.49 -11.59
C MET A 242 21.57 0.42 -10.71
N GLN A 243 21.44 0.32 -9.38
CA GLN A 243 22.59 0.41 -8.46
C GLN A 243 22.83 -0.91 -7.69
N PRO A 244 23.76 -1.78 -8.13
CA PRO A 244 24.01 -3.08 -7.50
C PRO A 244 24.38 -3.01 -6.02
N ARG A 245 25.17 -2.00 -5.62
CA ARG A 245 25.61 -1.83 -4.23
C ARG A 245 24.44 -1.59 -3.28
N ILE A 246 23.52 -0.71 -3.66
CA ILE A 246 22.32 -0.42 -2.87
C ILE A 246 21.41 -1.64 -2.80
N ARG A 247 21.25 -2.39 -3.90
CA ARG A 247 20.50 -3.66 -3.88
C ARG A 247 21.09 -4.67 -2.89
N HIS A 248 22.42 -4.80 -2.85
CA HIS A 248 23.08 -5.68 -1.89
C HIS A 248 22.84 -5.25 -0.44
N ILE A 249 22.92 -3.95 -0.15
CA ILE A 249 22.62 -3.41 1.18
C ILE A 249 21.15 -3.69 1.54
N LEU A 250 20.21 -3.41 0.63
CA LEU A 250 18.77 -3.65 0.84
C LEU A 250 18.42 -5.14 0.94
N ALA A 251 19.27 -6.03 0.44
CA ALA A 251 19.13 -7.47 0.59
C ALA A 251 19.66 -8.00 1.93
N ALA A 252 20.15 -7.12 2.82
CA ALA A 252 20.58 -7.53 4.16
C ALA A 252 19.43 -8.24 4.91
N PRO A 253 19.70 -9.33 5.65
CA PRO A 253 18.64 -10.15 6.26
C PRO A 253 17.67 -9.38 7.17
N TRP A 254 18.17 -8.38 7.92
CA TRP A 254 17.34 -7.57 8.82
C TRP A 254 16.40 -6.62 8.06
N LEU A 255 16.82 -6.09 6.91
CA LEU A 255 15.97 -5.26 6.03
C LEU A 255 14.92 -6.12 5.33
N VAL A 256 15.29 -7.33 4.90
CA VAL A 256 14.35 -8.30 4.34
C VAL A 256 13.33 -8.73 5.39
N TRP A 257 13.77 -8.98 6.62
CA TRP A 257 12.87 -9.26 7.76
C TRP A 257 11.91 -8.10 8.03
N LEU A 258 12.40 -6.86 8.03
CA LEU A 258 11.56 -5.67 8.17
C LEU A 258 10.56 -5.57 7.02
N GLY A 259 10.97 -5.92 5.80
CA GLY A 259 10.10 -6.04 4.64
C GLY A 259 8.98 -7.07 4.84
N HIS A 260 9.28 -8.24 5.41
CA HIS A 260 8.27 -9.25 5.75
C HIS A 260 7.27 -8.74 6.80
N CYS A 261 7.75 -8.01 7.81
CA CYS A 261 6.89 -7.47 8.87
C CYS A 261 6.15 -6.19 8.48
N SER A 262 6.55 -5.52 7.39
CA SER A 262 6.04 -4.19 7.03
C SER A 262 4.53 -4.13 6.85
N PHE A 263 3.94 -5.15 6.22
CA PHE A 263 2.49 -5.24 6.03
C PHE A 263 1.75 -5.43 7.36
N ALA A 264 2.22 -6.35 8.19
CA ALA A 264 1.68 -6.57 9.54
C ALA A 264 1.81 -5.32 10.41
N LEU A 265 2.98 -4.65 10.38
CA LEU A 265 3.23 -3.40 11.09
C LEU A 265 2.26 -2.32 10.66
N TYR A 266 2.05 -2.17 9.36
CA TYR A 266 1.11 -1.22 8.80
C TYR A 266 -0.33 -1.46 9.30
N LEU A 267 -0.73 -2.71 9.50
CA LEU A 267 -2.05 -3.06 10.05
C LEU A 267 -2.20 -2.85 11.56
N VAL A 268 -1.13 -3.02 12.35
CA VAL A 268 -1.24 -3.00 13.83
C VAL A 268 -0.76 -1.71 14.48
N HIS A 269 0.14 -0.95 13.85
CA HIS A 269 0.74 0.23 14.48
C HIS A 269 -0.29 1.30 14.81
N PHE A 270 -1.30 1.51 13.94
CA PHE A 270 -2.27 2.58 14.12
C PHE A 270 -3.20 2.33 15.31
N PRO A 271 -3.85 1.16 15.45
CA PRO A 271 -4.60 0.83 16.66
C PRO A 271 -3.75 0.94 17.94
N LEU A 272 -2.50 0.46 17.91
CA LEU A 272 -1.60 0.52 19.06
C LEU A 272 -1.25 1.95 19.45
N LEU A 273 -0.93 2.80 18.46
CA LEU A 273 -0.59 4.20 18.67
C LEU A 273 -1.74 4.96 19.35
N PHE A 274 -2.96 4.80 18.82
CA PHE A 274 -4.16 5.51 19.29
C PHE A 274 -4.79 4.92 20.56
N THR A 275 -4.25 3.82 21.09
CA THR A 275 -4.73 3.20 22.34
C THR A 275 -3.61 3.14 23.37
N ILE A 276 -2.73 2.15 23.25
CA ILE A 276 -1.62 1.91 24.19
C ILE A 276 -0.61 3.06 24.15
N GLY A 277 -0.30 3.61 22.97
CA GLY A 277 0.62 4.75 22.85
C GLY A 277 0.12 5.97 23.62
N PHE A 278 -1.17 6.28 23.50
CA PHE A 278 -1.81 7.37 24.26
C PHE A 278 -1.83 7.11 25.76
N ALA A 279 -2.09 5.86 26.18
CA ALA A 279 -2.04 5.47 27.58
C ALA A 279 -0.62 5.61 28.17
N ILE A 280 0.41 5.12 27.47
CA ILE A 280 1.82 5.26 27.87
C ILE A 280 2.18 6.75 28.00
N PHE A 281 1.84 7.57 27.01
CA PHE A 281 2.13 9.00 27.06
C PHE A 281 1.47 9.68 28.25
N SER A 282 0.20 9.38 28.52
CA SER A 282 -0.54 9.94 29.64
C SER A 282 0.08 9.57 30.99
N VAL A 283 0.50 8.31 31.18
CA VAL A 283 1.15 7.86 32.43
C VAL A 283 2.52 8.50 32.60
N LEU A 284 3.32 8.58 31.53
CA LEU A 284 4.65 9.19 31.59
C LEU A 284 4.57 10.70 31.83
N LEU A 285 3.59 11.37 31.24
CA LEU A 285 3.39 12.81 31.40
C LEU A 285 3.05 13.20 32.84
N ALA A 286 2.45 12.30 33.63
CA ALA A 286 2.17 12.54 35.05
C ALA A 286 3.45 12.68 35.90
N CYS A 287 4.58 12.12 35.44
CA CYS A 287 5.83 12.05 36.20
C CYS A 287 7.02 12.74 35.50
N LEU A 288 6.92 13.02 34.21
CA LEU A 288 8.03 13.49 33.38
C LEU A 288 7.66 14.75 32.59
N SER A 289 8.69 15.47 32.12
CA SER A 289 8.48 16.56 31.16
C SER A 289 7.84 16.04 29.86
N GLN A 290 7.07 16.89 29.18
CA GLN A 290 6.41 16.54 27.92
C GLN A 290 7.37 15.97 26.87
N GLY A 291 8.56 16.56 26.73
CA GLY A 291 9.56 16.11 25.75
C GLY A 291 10.08 14.70 26.06
N THR A 292 10.39 14.43 27.33
CA THR A 292 10.86 13.11 27.78
C THR A 292 9.74 12.06 27.66
N ALA A 293 8.52 12.40 28.07
CA ALA A 293 7.36 11.51 27.94
C ALA A 293 7.09 11.16 26.47
N LEU A 294 7.19 12.14 25.56
CA LEU A 294 7.03 11.92 24.12
C LEU A 294 8.12 11.00 23.57
N PHE A 295 9.39 11.27 23.86
CA PHE A 295 10.51 10.46 23.41
C PHE A 295 10.36 9.00 23.85
N LEU A 296 10.10 8.77 25.14
CA LEU A 296 9.90 7.43 25.67
C LEU A 296 8.67 6.74 25.07
N THR A 297 7.57 7.47 24.86
CA THR A 297 6.38 6.94 24.17
C THR A 297 6.71 6.49 22.75
N ILE A 298 7.53 7.24 22.01
CA ILE A 298 7.97 6.84 20.66
C ILE A 298 8.81 5.56 20.74
N VAL A 299 9.78 5.50 21.64
CA VAL A 299 10.64 4.31 21.81
C VAL A 299 9.81 3.07 22.16
N PHE A 300 8.95 3.16 23.19
CA PHE A 300 8.09 2.06 23.60
C PHE A 300 7.04 1.72 22.54
N GLY A 301 6.45 2.72 21.91
CA GLY A 301 5.42 2.55 20.87
C GLY A 301 5.97 1.87 19.61
N VAL A 302 7.18 2.25 19.16
CA VAL A 302 7.87 1.59 18.05
C VAL A 302 8.22 0.15 18.41
N GLY A 303 8.81 -0.07 19.60
CA GLY A 303 9.15 -1.41 20.08
C GLY A 303 7.94 -2.33 20.17
N LEU A 304 6.84 -1.84 20.76
CA LEU A 304 5.59 -2.58 20.88
C LEU A 304 4.96 -2.86 19.51
N SER A 305 4.96 -1.87 18.60
CA SER A 305 4.42 -2.04 17.25
C SER A 305 5.20 -3.09 16.45
N LEU A 306 6.53 -3.11 16.55
CA LEU A 306 7.38 -4.13 15.91
C LEU A 306 7.17 -5.52 16.52
N ALA A 307 7.05 -5.62 17.84
CA ALA A 307 6.76 -6.88 18.52
C ALA A 307 5.39 -7.42 18.10
N ALA A 308 4.35 -6.58 18.14
CA ALA A 308 3.01 -6.92 17.70
C ALA A 308 2.98 -7.30 16.21
N ALA A 309 3.68 -6.56 15.35
CA ALA A 309 3.79 -6.86 13.92
C ALA A 309 4.45 -8.21 13.66
N THR A 310 5.49 -8.57 14.42
CA THR A 310 6.18 -9.86 14.30
C THR A 310 5.27 -11.01 14.69
N LEU A 311 4.51 -10.85 15.78
CA LEU A 311 3.51 -11.85 16.19
C LEU A 311 2.39 -11.94 15.15
N PHE A 312 1.87 -10.82 14.68
CA PHE A 312 0.82 -10.76 13.68
C PHE A 312 1.26 -11.40 12.36
N GLU A 313 2.47 -11.13 11.89
CA GLU A 313 3.06 -11.77 10.70
C GLU A 313 3.12 -13.28 10.85
N ARG A 314 3.60 -13.76 12.00
CA ARG A 314 3.79 -15.19 12.27
C ARG A 314 2.46 -15.95 12.38
N TRP A 315 1.48 -15.36 13.09
CA TRP A 315 0.25 -16.04 13.49
C TRP A 315 -0.96 -15.74 12.62
N ILE A 316 -0.93 -14.68 11.80
CA ILE A 316 -2.07 -14.28 10.96
C ILE A 316 -1.65 -14.24 9.49
N ASP A 317 -0.64 -13.44 9.15
CA ASP A 317 -0.27 -13.23 7.74
C ASP A 317 0.30 -14.49 7.08
N ARG A 318 1.31 -15.14 7.68
CA ARG A 318 1.88 -16.40 7.16
C ARG A 318 0.81 -17.49 7.00
N PRO A 319 -0.06 -17.77 7.98
CA PRO A 319 -1.18 -18.69 7.80
C PRO A 319 -2.11 -18.30 6.65
N ALA A 320 -2.49 -17.03 6.49
CA ALA A 320 -3.33 -16.57 5.39
C ALA A 320 -2.67 -16.82 4.02
N ILE A 321 -1.36 -16.55 3.89
CA ILE A 321 -0.57 -16.85 2.68
C ILE A 321 -0.48 -18.35 2.42
N ARG A 322 -0.37 -19.19 3.46
CA ARG A 322 -0.36 -20.66 3.30
C ARG A 322 -1.74 -21.17 2.87
N LEU A 323 -2.81 -20.64 3.46
CA LEU A 323 -4.19 -21.01 3.12
C LEU A 323 -4.51 -20.65 1.68
N SER A 324 -4.16 -19.45 1.23
CA SER A 324 -4.37 -19.00 -0.14
C SER A 324 -3.57 -19.81 -1.17
N ARG A 325 -2.41 -20.37 -0.78
CA ARG A 325 -1.66 -21.32 -1.61
C ARG A 325 -2.27 -22.72 -1.62
N LYS A 326 -2.80 -23.21 -0.50
CA LYS A 326 -3.42 -24.55 -0.41
C LYS A 326 -4.76 -24.64 -1.12
N ALA A 327 -5.53 -23.55 -1.12
CA ALA A 327 -6.84 -23.48 -1.79
C ALA A 327 -6.74 -23.68 -3.31
N LEU A 328 -5.55 -23.56 -3.89
CA LEU A 328 -5.30 -23.70 -5.31
C LEU A 328 -4.25 -24.79 -5.53
N ARG A 329 -4.69 -26.00 -5.88
CA ARG A 329 -3.77 -27.01 -6.39
C ARG A 329 -3.41 -26.63 -7.84
N PRO A 330 -2.13 -26.44 -8.19
CA PRO A 330 -1.77 -26.20 -9.58
C PRO A 330 -2.21 -27.40 -10.41
N LYS A 331 -3.07 -27.17 -11.42
CA LYS A 331 -3.16 -28.12 -12.53
C LYS A 331 -1.80 -28.12 -13.22
N SER A 332 -1.22 -29.30 -13.39
CA SER A 332 0.01 -29.50 -14.17
C SER A 332 -0.12 -28.78 -15.50
N SER A 333 0.66 -27.71 -15.67
CA SER A 333 0.67 -26.94 -16.90
C SER A 333 1.45 -27.72 -17.96
N PRO A 334 0.99 -27.76 -19.23
CA PRO A 334 1.82 -28.25 -20.32
C PRO A 334 3.08 -27.39 -20.44
N ALA A 335 4.17 -28.03 -20.86
CA ALA A 335 5.53 -27.50 -20.87
C ALA A 335 5.63 -26.09 -21.48
N PRO A 336 6.59 -25.25 -21.02
CA PRO A 336 6.80 -23.92 -21.57
C PRO A 336 7.01 -24.03 -23.08
N LEU A 337 6.29 -23.21 -23.85
CA LEU A 337 6.65 -22.89 -25.23
C LEU A 337 8.06 -22.31 -25.18
N GLU A 338 9.04 -23.13 -25.55
CA GLU A 338 10.36 -22.68 -25.95
C GLU A 338 10.18 -21.52 -26.92
N THR A 339 10.89 -20.44 -26.62
CA THR A 339 11.05 -19.25 -27.45
C THR A 339 11.57 -19.65 -28.82
N ALA A 340 10.64 -19.91 -29.75
CA ALA A 340 10.89 -19.83 -31.16
C ALA A 340 10.78 -18.35 -31.58
N ALA A 341 11.92 -17.80 -32.01
CA ALA A 341 12.08 -16.65 -32.90
C ALA A 341 11.59 -15.26 -32.42
N GLU A 342 12.56 -14.38 -32.12
CA GLU A 342 12.88 -13.11 -32.83
C GLU A 342 13.63 -12.11 -31.93
#